data_AF-A0A7X5FEY5-F1
#
_entry.id   AF-A0A7X5FEY5-F1
#
_cell.length_a   1.000
_cell.length_b   1.000
_cell.length_c   1.000
_cell.angle_alpha   90.00
_cell.angle_beta   90.00
_cell.angle_gamma   90.00
#
_symmetry.space_group_name_H-M   'P 1'
#
loop_
_entity.id
_entity.type
_entity.pdbx_description
1 polymer ?
#
loop_
_entity_poly.entity_id
_entity_poly.type
_entity_poly.pdbx_seq_one_letter_code
_entity_poly.pdbx_strand_id
1 'polypeptide(L)' 'MATSKKSGKDNSGEYVYKKDHKGNFILDERGRRILDHDLYEVAEAFVKFAKEQKFSF' A
#
# COMPACT_ATOMS: atom_id res chain seq x y z
N MET A 1 3.95 -15.66 -0.69
CA MET A 1 4.98 -14.75 -0.16
C MET A 1 4.37 -13.35 -0.15
N ALA A 2 4.23 -12.71 1.00
CA ALA A 2 3.65 -11.36 1.11
C ALA A 2 4.72 -10.33 0.76
N THR A 3 4.91 -10.06 -0.54
CA THR A 3 5.84 -9.04 -1.03
C THR A 3 5.06 -7.93 -1.71
N SER A 4 5.44 -6.68 -1.43
CA SER A 4 4.82 -5.52 -2.05
C SER A 4 4.96 -5.56 -3.57
N LYS A 5 3.86 -5.31 -4.27
CA LYS A 5 3.76 -5.13 -5.72
C LYS A 5 3.57 -3.66 -6.07
N LYS A 6 3.13 -2.84 -5.12
CA LYS A 6 3.00 -1.39 -5.26
C LYS A 6 3.78 -0.68 -4.15
N SER A 7 5.00 -0.26 -4.49
CA SER A 7 5.90 0.42 -3.57
C SER A 7 5.45 1.85 -3.22
N GLY A 8 4.51 2.43 -3.96
CA GLY A 8 4.17 3.85 -3.86
C GLY A 8 5.18 4.78 -4.55
N LYS A 9 6.16 4.23 -5.28
CA LYS A 9 7.15 4.98 -6.06
C LYS A 9 7.34 4.41 -7.46
N ASP A 10 7.68 5.26 -8.41
CA ASP A 10 8.09 4.85 -9.75
C ASP A 10 9.58 4.50 -9.82
N ASN A 11 10.06 4.13 -11.00
CA ASN A 11 11.46 3.76 -11.24
C ASN A 11 12.44 4.95 -11.14
N SER A 12 11.93 6.18 -11.07
CA SER A 12 12.72 7.38 -10.81
C SER A 12 12.81 7.71 -9.32
N GLY A 13 12.05 7.00 -8.48
CA GLY A 13 11.98 7.22 -7.03
C GLY A 13 10.96 8.27 -6.61
N GLU A 14 10.16 8.77 -7.56
CA GLU A 14 9.09 9.74 -7.34
C GLU A 14 7.83 9.05 -6.82
N TYR A 15 7.06 9.77 -6.00
CA TYR A 15 5.84 9.22 -5.40
C TYR A 15 4.71 9.05 -6.42
N VAL A 16 4.09 7.87 -6.40
CA VAL A 16 2.89 7.56 -7.18
C VAL A 16 1.67 7.71 -6.28
N TYR A 17 0.68 8.47 -6.72
CA TYR A 17 -0.53 8.76 -5.97
C TYR A 17 -1.76 8.14 -6.64
N LYS A 18 -2.75 7.76 -5.82
CA LYS A 18 -4.04 7.26 -6.31
C LYS A 18 -4.80 8.38 -7.04
N LYS A 19 -5.39 8.02 -8.17
CA LYS A 19 -6.22 8.93 -8.98
C LYS A 19 -7.59 8.31 -9.21
N ASP A 20 -8.61 9.16 -9.34
CA ASP A 20 -9.95 8.75 -9.75
C ASP A 20 -10.01 8.44 -11.26
N HIS A 21 -11.17 8.01 -11.75
CA HIS A 21 -11.38 7.73 -13.18
C HIS A 21 -11.24 8.96 -14.09
N LYS A 22 -11.25 10.17 -13.53
CA LYS A 22 -11.07 11.44 -14.25
C LYS A 22 -9.62 11.93 -14.19
N GLY A 23 -8.73 11.22 -13.49
CA GLY A 23 -7.32 11.56 -13.32
C GLY A 23 -7.03 12.52 -12.16
N ASN A 24 -8.02 12.89 -11.34
CA ASN A 24 -7.81 13.74 -10.16
C ASN A 24 -7.22 12.94 -9.00
N PHE A 25 -6.38 13.58 -8.18
CA PHE A 25 -5.83 12.93 -7.00
C PHE A 25 -6.92 12.64 -5.96
N ILE A 26 -6.90 11.42 -5.43
CA ILE A 26 -7.71 11.06 -4.27
C ILE A 26 -7.02 11.61 -3.02
N LEU A 27 -7.80 12.30 -2.18
CA LEU A 27 -7.33 12.93 -0.95
C LEU A 27 -7.83 12.17 0.28
N ASP A 28 -7.03 12.19 1.36
CA ASP A 28 -7.45 11.74 2.68
C ASP A 28 -8.36 12.77 3.37
N GLU A 29 -8.83 12.43 4.57
CA GLU A 29 -9.70 13.28 5.39
C GLU A 29 -9.08 14.65 5.74
N ARG A 30 -7.75 14.79 5.60
CA ARG A 30 -6.99 16.02 5.85
C ARG A 30 -6.62 16.75 4.57
N GLY A 31 -7.14 16.32 3.42
CA GLY A 31 -6.86 16.92 2.11
C GLY A 31 -5.49 16.56 1.52
N ARG A 32 -4.80 15.53 2.03
CA ARG A 32 -3.49 15.08 1.53
C ARG A 32 -3.65 13.99 0.49
N ARG A 33 -2.81 13.99 -0.55
CA ARG A 33 -2.84 12.98 -1.62
C ARG A 33 -2.51 11.59 -1.06
N ILE A 34 -3.30 10.60 -1.43
CA ILE A 34 -3.10 9.20 -1.02
C ILE A 34 -2.09 8.53 -1.95
N LEU A 35 -1.06 7.89 -1.38
CA LEU A 35 -0.07 7.12 -2.15
C LEU A 35 -0.71 5.84 -2.72
N ASP A 36 -0.32 5.46 -3.94
CA ASP A 36 -0.71 4.18 -4.54
C ASP A 36 0.27 3.08 -4.07
N HIS A 37 0.02 2.56 -2.87
CA HIS A 37 0.78 1.46 -2.29
C HIS A 37 -0.14 0.35 -1.78
N ASP A 38 0.43 -0.83 -1.53
CA ASP A 38 -0.26 -2.05 -1.08
C ASP A 38 0.21 -2.55 0.31
N LEU A 39 0.74 -1.63 1.12
CA LEU A 39 1.33 -1.97 2.43
C LEU A 39 0.29 -2.55 3.41
N TYR A 40 -0.98 -2.16 3.27
CA TYR A 40 -2.04 -2.69 4.12
C TYR A 40 -2.28 -4.17 3.83
N GLU A 41 -2.42 -4.52 2.55
CA GLU A 41 -2.61 -5.88 2.06
C GLU A 41 -1.39 -6.76 2.40
N VAL A 42 -0.17 -6.22 2.30
CA VAL A 42 1.05 -6.91 2.72
C VAL A 42 1.03 -7.17 4.23
N ALA A 43 0.63 -6.19 5.05
CA ALA A 43 0.53 -6.37 6.50
C ALA A 43 -0.50 -7.43 6.88
N GLU A 44 -1.68 -7.42 6.26
CA GLU A 44 -2.71 -8.45 6.49
C GLU A 44 -2.23 -9.84 6.07
N ALA A 45 -1.59 -9.95 4.90
CA ALA A 45 -1.03 -11.20 4.42
C ALA A 45 0.10 -11.72 5.33
N PHE A 46 0.93 -10.82 5.86
CA PHE A 46 1.95 -11.17 6.85
C PHE A 46 1.34 -11.68 8.15
N VAL A 47 0.33 -11.00 8.71
CA VAL A 47 -0.36 -11.44 9.92
C VAL A 47 -0.99 -12.82 9.74
N LYS A 48 -1.63 -13.08 8.58
CA LYS A 48 -2.18 -14.39 8.26
C LYS A 48 -1.10 -15.47 8.22
N PHE A 49 -0.01 -15.21 7.49
CA PHE A 49 1.13 -16.12 7.43
C PHE A 49 1.71 -16.40 8.83
N ALA A 50 1.90 -15.37 9.65
CA ALA A 50 2.49 -15.52 10.99
C ALA A 50 1.59 -16.35 11.92
N LYS A 51 0.26 -16.21 11.83
CA LYS A 51 -0.70 -17.07 12.53
C LYS A 51 -0.61 -18.54 12.09
N GLU A 52 -0.50 -18.79 10.78
CA GLU A 52 -0.30 -20.14 10.23
C GLU A 52 1.02 -20.77 10.70
N GLN A 53 2.07 -19.97 10.82
CA GLN A 53 3.38 -20.39 11.34
C GLN A 53 3.49 -20.40 12.87
N LYS A 54 2.41 -20.05 13.59
CA LYS A 54 2.36 -19.98 15.07
C LYS A 54 3.41 -19.06 15.69
N PHE A 55 3.71 -17.94 15.04
CA PHE A 55 4.55 -16.89 15.63
C PHE A 55 3.81 -16.20 16.78
N SER A 56 4.52 -15.83 17.84
CA SER A 56 3.99 -15.04 18.97
C SER A 56 4.45 -13.58 18.85
N PHE A 57 3.50 -12.66 18.69
CA PHE A 57 3.72 -11.21 18.65
C PHE A 57 2.48 -10.48 19.18
#